data_AF-A0A0P4UW98-F1
#
_entry.id   AF-A0A0P4UW98-F1
#
_cell.length_a   1.000
_cell.length_b   1.000
_cell.length_c   1.000
_cell.angle_alpha   90.00
_cell.angle_beta   90.00
_cell.angle_gamma   90.00
#
_symmetry.space_group_name_H-M   'P 1'
#
loop_
_entity.id
_entity.type
_entity.pdbx_description
1 polymer ?
#
loop_
_entity_poly.entity_id
_entity_poly.type
_entity_poly.pdbx_seq_one_letter_code
_entity_poly.pdbx_strand_id
1 'polypeptide(L)' 'MSEKNWYFTNEAAIALDLSAEKLRKLYRSGMFKKGFHYRDVSPNGSKRPTLQFHVNRCQEQLNTPPEKRKSY' A
#
# COMPACT_ATOMS: atom_id res chain seq x y z
N MET A 1 -4.10 -21.74 -2.06
CA MET A 1 -3.51 -21.06 -3.24
C MET A 1 -2.60 -19.97 -2.72
N SER A 2 -1.36 -19.89 -3.19
CA SER A 2 -0.37 -18.92 -2.71
C SER A 2 -0.65 -17.54 -3.30
N GLU A 3 -1.64 -16.84 -2.75
CA GLU A 3 -2.08 -15.53 -3.23
C GLU A 3 -0.95 -14.51 -3.06
N LYS A 4 -0.39 -14.06 -4.18
CA LYS A 4 0.49 -12.90 -4.21
C LYS A 4 -0.36 -11.66 -3.88
N ASN A 5 -0.51 -11.37 -2.60
CA ASN A 5 -1.26 -10.19 -2.11
C ASN A 5 -0.54 -8.85 -2.31
N TRP A 6 0.59 -8.85 -3.02
CA TRP A 6 1.44 -7.69 -3.28
C TRP A 6 1.20 -7.20 -4.71
N TYR A 7 0.67 -6.00 -4.82
CA TYR A 7 0.24 -5.40 -6.08
C TYR A 7 0.88 -4.02 -6.27
N PHE A 8 1.12 -3.58 -7.50
CA PHE A 8 1.62 -2.22 -7.74
C PHE A 8 0.56 -1.17 -7.41
N THR A 9 0.96 0.09 -7.26
CA THR A 9 0.06 1.21 -6.89
C THR A 9 -1.27 1.21 -7.68
N ASN A 10 -1.24 0.98 -9.00
CA ASN A 10 -2.46 0.97 -9.82
C ASN A 10 -3.33 -0.26 -9.55
N GLU A 11 -2.74 -1.44 -9.52
CA GLU A 11 -3.46 -2.70 -9.25
C GLU A 11 -4.03 -2.73 -7.82
N ALA A 12 -3.24 -2.29 -6.85
CA ALA A 12 -3.65 -2.19 -5.46
C ALA A 12 -4.79 -1.18 -5.29
N ALA A 13 -4.76 -0.06 -6.03
CA ALA A 13 -5.84 0.91 -6.03
C ALA A 13 -7.14 0.28 -6.55
N ILE A 14 -7.09 -0.43 -7.67
CA ILE A 14 -8.24 -1.16 -8.23
C ILE A 14 -8.77 -2.20 -7.23
N ALA A 15 -7.89 -3.00 -6.64
CA ALA A 15 -8.28 -4.06 -5.72
C ALA A 15 -8.86 -3.54 -4.39
N LEU A 16 -8.43 -2.34 -3.97
CA LEU A 16 -8.95 -1.66 -2.78
C LEU A 16 -10.21 -0.83 -3.07
N ASP A 17 -10.67 -0.80 -4.33
CA ASP A 17 -11.73 0.08 -4.81
C ASP A 17 -11.45 1.57 -4.47
N LEU A 18 -10.19 1.96 -4.64
CA LEU A 18 -9.69 3.31 -4.38
C LEU A 18 -9.06 3.90 -5.64
N SER A 19 -9.07 5.22 -5.76
CA SER A 19 -8.26 5.90 -6.78
C SER A 19 -6.78 5.85 -6.42
N ALA A 20 -5.91 5.70 -7.42
CA ALA A 20 -4.45 5.70 -7.21
C ALA A 20 -3.95 6.98 -6.50
N GLU A 21 -4.60 8.12 -6.72
CA GLU A 21 -4.33 9.36 -5.99
C GLU A 21 -4.66 9.26 -4.50
N LYS A 22 -5.79 8.64 -4.15
CA LYS A 22 -6.20 8.43 -2.76
C LYS A 22 -5.23 7.48 -2.06
N LEU A 23 -4.83 6.40 -2.73
CA LEU A 23 -3.79 5.49 -2.21
C LEU A 23 -2.46 6.21 -1.96
N ARG A 24 -2.02 7.08 -2.89
CA ARG A 24 -0.82 7.92 -2.72
C ARG A 24 -0.95 8.92 -1.57
N LYS A 25 -2.12 9.54 -1.38
CA LYS A 25 -2.39 10.43 -0.24
C LYS A 25 -2.27 9.67 1.08
N LEU A 26 -2.85 8.48 1.18
CA LEU A 26 -2.78 7.63 2.38
C LEU A 26 -1.34 7.19 2.69
N TYR A 27 -0.59 6.81 1.65
CA TYR A 27 0.85 6.54 1.74
C TYR A 27 1.61 7.76 2.26
N ARG A 28 1.40 8.94 1.67
CA ARG A 28 2.06 10.19 2.11
C ARG A 28 1.64 10.64 3.50
N SER A 29 0.44 10.27 3.93
CA SER A 29 -0.09 10.58 5.26
C SER A 29 0.54 9.74 6.37
N GLY A 30 1.42 8.79 6.07
CA GLY A 30 1.98 7.88 7.08
C GLY A 30 1.02 6.78 7.53
N MET A 31 -0.09 6.57 6.82
CA MET A 31 -1.07 5.52 7.17
C MET A 31 -0.54 4.12 6.87
N PHE A 32 0.34 4.00 5.88
CA PHE A 32 0.96 2.73 5.50
C PHE A 32 2.40 2.65 5.98
N LYS A 33 2.78 1.47 6.47
CA LYS A 33 4.12 1.17 7.00
C LYS A 33 4.99 0.45 5.96
N LYS A 34 6.23 0.91 5.76
CA LYS A 34 7.23 0.24 4.93
C LYS A 34 7.55 -1.16 5.48
N GLY A 35 7.66 -2.16 4.61
CA GLY A 35 7.89 -3.57 4.95
C GLY A 35 6.66 -4.32 5.45
N PHE A 36 5.57 -3.64 5.80
CA PHE A 36 4.33 -4.28 6.27
C PHE A 36 3.16 -4.07 5.31
N HIS A 37 2.85 -2.82 4.99
CA HIS A 37 1.78 -2.42 4.07
C HIS A 37 2.30 -2.19 2.66
N TYR A 38 3.51 -1.63 2.52
CA TYR A 38 4.15 -1.44 1.24
C TYR A 38 5.60 -1.85 1.29
N ARG A 39 6.17 -2.24 0.15
CA ARG A 39 7.58 -2.55 0.00
C ARG A 39 8.10 -1.92 -1.28
N ASP A 40 9.36 -1.56 -1.25
CA ASP A 40 10.07 -1.13 -2.44
C ASP A 40 10.76 -2.35 -3.06
N VAL A 41 10.41 -2.66 -4.31
CA VAL A 41 11.00 -3.75 -5.10
C VAL A 41 11.81 -3.21 -6.28
N SER A 42 12.23 -1.94 -6.20
CA SER A 42 13.07 -1.33 -7.22
C SER A 42 14.34 -2.14 -7.40
N PRO A 43 14.72 -2.50 -8.64
CA PRO A 43 16.08 -2.95 -8.88
C PRO A 43 17.06 -1.85 -8.52
N ASN A 44 18.19 -2.25 -7.92
CA ASN A 44 19.21 -1.34 -7.42
C ASN A 44 19.67 -0.39 -8.55
N GLY A 45 19.56 0.93 -8.34
CA GLY A 45 19.92 1.94 -9.35
C GLY A 45 18.76 2.43 -10.25
N SER A 46 17.53 1.96 -10.04
CA SER A 46 16.38 2.46 -10.80
C SER A 46 16.02 3.90 -10.41
N LYS A 47 15.92 4.78 -11.41
CA LYS A 47 15.44 6.17 -11.23
C LYS A 47 13.99 6.28 -10.78
N ARG A 48 13.20 5.20 -10.93
CA ARG A 48 11.78 5.14 -10.55
C ARG A 48 11.59 4.08 -9.46
N PRO A 49 11.24 4.48 -8.22
CA PRO A 49 10.98 3.52 -7.17
C PRO A 49 9.75 2.69 -7.52
N THR A 50 9.89 1.37 -7.48
CA THR A 50 8.80 0.45 -7.79
C THR A 50 8.20 -0.02 -6.47
N LEU A 51 7.11 0.63 -6.06
CA LEU A 51 6.41 0.33 -4.82
C LEU A 51 5.32 -0.72 -5.05
N GLN A 52 5.33 -1.76 -4.24
CA GLN A 52 4.25 -2.74 -4.12
C GLN A 52 3.52 -2.56 -2.80
N PHE A 53 2.20 -2.63 -2.83
CA PHE A 53 1.29 -2.53 -1.70
C PHE A 53 0.63 -3.87 -1.44
N HIS A 54 0.48 -4.22 -0.17
CA HIS A 54 -0.19 -5.43 0.27
C HIS A 54 -1.69 -5.14 0.43
N VAL A 55 -2.52 -5.57 -0.53
CA VAL A 55 -3.94 -5.20 -0.59
C VAL A 55 -4.69 -5.60 0.67
N ASN A 56 -4.60 -6.86 1.12
CA ASN A 56 -5.33 -7.31 2.32
C ASN A 56 -5.01 -6.46 3.55
N ARG A 57 -3.72 -6.21 3.84
CA ARG A 57 -3.30 -5.39 4.99
C ARG A 57 -3.72 -3.94 4.85
N CYS A 58 -3.60 -3.37 3.64
CA CYS A 58 -4.08 -2.01 3.38
C CYS A 58 -5.60 -1.92 3.60
N GLN A 59 -6.35 -2.93 3.16
CA GLN A 59 -7.80 -3.02 3.35
C GLN A 59 -8.17 -3.15 4.83
N GLU A 60 -7.48 -4.01 5.58
CA GLU A 60 -7.64 -4.14 7.04
C GLU A 60 -7.38 -2.80 7.74
N GLN A 61 -6.30 -2.10 7.39
CA GLN A 61 -5.97 -0.78 7.95
C GLN A 61 -6.99 0.30 7.59
N LEU A 62 -7.56 0.23 6.37
CA LEU A 62 -8.64 1.14 5.93
C LEU A 62 -9.95 0.88 6.67
N ASN A 63 -10.31 -0.37 6.85
CA ASN A 63 -11.47 -0.81 7.62
C ASN A 63 -11.30 -0.58 9.12
N THR A 64 -10.05 -0.48 9.60
CA THR A 64 -9.78 -0.14 11.00
C THR A 64 -10.21 1.30 11.26
N PRO A 65 -11.05 1.55 12.29
CA PRO A 65 -11.53 2.90 12.62
C PRO A 65 -10.35 3.82 13.01
N PRO A 66 -10.45 5.13 12.71
CA PRO A 66 -9.37 6.10 12.88
C PRO A 66 -8.78 6.15 14.30
N GLU A 67 -9.59 5.88 15.32
CA GLU A 67 -9.17 5.85 16.73
C GLU A 67 -8.14 4.75 17.05
N LYS A 68 -8.09 3.68 16.23
CA LYS A 68 -7.09 2.59 16.35
C LYS A 68 -6.02 2.64 15.26
N ARG A 69 -6.10 3.60 14.33
CA ARG A 69 -5.10 3.74 13.26
C ARG A 69 -3.79 4.21 13.85
N LYS A 70 -2.84 3.30 13.98
CA LYS A 70 -1.43 3.68 14.19
C LYS A 70 -0.91 4.33 12.91
N SER A 71 -0.70 5.64 12.95
CA SER A 71 0.18 6.35 12.01
C SER A 71 1.64 6.01 12.37
N TYR A 72 2.46 5.75 11.35
CA TYR A 72 3.86 5.38 11.49
C TYR A 72 4.78 6.47 10.93
#